data_AF-A0A1B1BCF7-F1
#
_entry.id   AF-A0A1B1BCF7-F1
#
_cell.length_a   1.000
_cell.length_b   1.000
_cell.length_c   1.000
_cell.angle_alpha   90.00
_cell.angle_beta   90.00
_cell.angle_gamma   90.00
#
_symmetry.space_group_name_H-M   'P 1'
#
loop_
_entity.id
_entity.type
_entity.pdbx_description
1 polymer ?
#
loop_
_entity_poly.entity_id
_entity_poly.type
_entity_poly.pdbx_seq_one_letter_code
_entity_poly.pdbx_strand_id
1 'polypeptide(L)'
;MRVSGGQDCGAAAKPLDLENPRQEFLRNSVGGLFLHWGLRTAPAHTSCTAWENDVTGGGWTPDYWVNEARKLHSQYLVLATFHSRLGYARPWPSKIPGSCSTRRDFLGELIKAAKAKGMKVILYMTDDPQWHDQGGHEWLDSAAYSAYKGKNVDLTTRDGFGQFSYDNFFEVMDRYPDLGGFWIDNDNAYWESHDLYAQIYQKRPSYTLSNNNEDTPIMDMISNEQKTGMTPAYDYPQAVYTAQPRLTEADFKLPSTGAWWYDGSDPSVDKRLTLGRLITNAGSSVKALMAETAQVNGKFPANQASFNTFADSYLDPIWESLHGTEGGGYMYGGLKPGFWNDGAHGVTTVAKDDPNRQYLHVLTPPSTGTLRIRDNGYRIASVTDLRTGKAVSWSQSGGVLTLTGLGSWDPYDTVFKVVTAGRQGILTGVKVTASASASGHTGAAAGDGDHLTYWDNGKTLPVTLTFDLGSAKHVRYIGLNQREDSVAYARSDTEQSARVKDYKVFLSDDGSTWGSAVRTGQLPSRRGVQGIDLSAATARYVRVEVDSTWAAATDTTRYKRLRIDEAWIGTSYATPVNGGHA
;
A
#
# COMPACT_ATOMS: atom_id res chain seq x y z
N MET A 1 41.61 12.76 -4.42
CA MET A 1 42.32 12.81 -3.10
C MET A 1 41.30 12.46 -2.03
N ARG A 2 41.66 11.54 -1.13
CA ARG A 2 40.85 11.14 0.03
C ARG A 2 40.52 12.35 0.90
N VAL A 3 39.27 12.46 1.35
CA VAL A 3 38.97 12.82 2.74
C VAL A 3 37.85 11.89 3.23
N SER A 4 38.21 11.12 4.24
CA SER A 4 37.40 10.29 5.11
C SER A 4 36.82 11.11 6.27
N GLY A 5 35.70 10.64 6.83
CA GLY A 5 35.15 11.06 8.12
C GLY A 5 33.69 11.45 7.95
N GLY A 6 32.73 10.98 8.72
CA GLY A 6 32.68 10.11 9.88
C GLY A 6 31.19 9.94 10.19
N GLN A 7 30.83 8.88 10.92
CA GLN A 7 29.46 8.63 11.35
C GLN A 7 28.85 9.86 12.00
N ASP A 8 27.76 10.36 11.42
CA ASP A 8 26.70 10.97 12.23
C ASP A 8 25.62 9.89 12.39
N CYS A 9 25.60 9.29 13.57
CA CYS A 9 24.43 8.62 14.10
C CYS A 9 23.37 9.69 14.38
N GLY A 10 22.74 10.18 13.31
CA GLY A 10 21.50 10.93 13.43
C GLY A 10 20.49 10.03 14.14
N ALA A 11 19.91 10.52 15.23
CA ALA A 11 18.67 9.98 15.76
C ALA A 11 17.74 9.67 14.58
N ALA A 12 17.12 8.49 14.58
CA ALA A 12 16.15 8.14 13.56
C ALA A 12 15.17 9.30 13.42
N ALA A 13 15.29 10.05 12.32
CA ALA A 13 14.36 11.12 12.04
C ALA A 13 13.00 10.43 11.95
N LYS A 14 12.14 10.64 12.95
CA LYS A 14 10.72 10.40 12.76
C LYS A 14 10.36 11.16 11.48
N PRO A 15 9.77 10.52 10.46
CA PRO A 15 9.28 11.26 9.31
C PRO A 15 8.44 12.42 9.84
N LEU A 16 8.83 13.65 9.48
CA LEU A 16 8.00 14.82 9.71
C LEU A 16 6.63 14.49 9.08
N ASP A 17 5.54 14.66 9.83
CA ASP A 17 4.16 14.42 9.36
C ASP A 17 3.79 12.97 8.99
N LEU A 18 4.07 11.98 9.85
CA LEU A 18 3.43 10.65 9.73
C LEU A 18 1.90 10.74 9.75
N GLU A 19 1.32 11.76 10.38
CA GLU A 19 -0.09 12.09 10.31
C GLU A 19 -0.24 13.60 10.18
N ASN A 20 -0.89 14.03 9.10
CA ASN A 20 -1.18 15.45 8.85
C ASN A 20 -2.60 15.61 8.25
N PRO A 21 -3.36 16.67 8.57
CA PRO A 21 -4.68 16.90 7.99
C PRO A 21 -4.74 16.85 6.45
N ARG A 22 -3.66 17.25 5.76
CA ARG A 22 -3.62 17.16 4.27
C ARG A 22 -3.74 15.73 3.75
N GLN A 23 -3.33 14.74 4.55
CA GLN A 23 -3.36 13.32 4.21
C GLN A 23 -4.74 12.68 4.43
N GLU A 24 -5.67 13.37 5.10
CA GLU A 24 -6.94 12.80 5.57
C GLU A 24 -7.76 12.18 4.43
N PHE A 25 -7.82 12.83 3.27
CA PHE A 25 -8.57 12.27 2.14
C PHE A 25 -7.97 10.95 1.64
N LEU A 26 -6.64 10.82 1.58
CA LEU A 26 -5.96 9.56 1.21
C LEU A 26 -6.13 8.50 2.30
N ARG A 27 -6.05 8.86 3.59
CA ARG A 27 -6.28 7.95 4.72
C ARG A 27 -7.70 7.38 4.72
N ASN A 28 -8.67 8.16 4.29
CA ASN A 28 -10.07 7.77 4.15
C ASN A 28 -10.39 7.09 2.81
N SER A 29 -9.43 7.04 1.88
CA SER A 29 -9.60 6.40 0.58
C SER A 29 -9.30 4.90 0.65
N VAL A 30 -9.99 4.14 -0.20
CA VAL A 30 -9.65 2.75 -0.58
C VAL A 30 -8.80 2.75 -1.85
N GLY A 31 -9.08 3.66 -2.78
CA GLY A 31 -8.36 3.74 -4.04
C GLY A 31 -8.70 4.96 -4.88
N GLY A 32 -8.02 5.06 -6.03
CA GLY A 32 -8.12 6.15 -7.00
C GLY A 32 -8.17 5.65 -8.44
N LEU A 33 -8.57 6.54 -9.34
CA LEU A 33 -8.52 6.33 -10.79
C LEU A 33 -7.33 7.08 -11.40
N PHE A 34 -6.42 6.38 -12.07
CA PHE A 34 -5.24 6.94 -12.73
C PHE A 34 -5.49 7.08 -14.23
N LEU A 35 -5.40 8.31 -14.74
CA LEU A 35 -5.74 8.63 -16.13
C LEU A 35 -4.50 9.07 -16.90
N HIS A 36 -3.98 8.16 -17.72
CA HIS A 36 -2.90 8.48 -18.66
C HIS A 36 -3.52 8.89 -19.99
N TRP A 37 -3.46 10.18 -20.28
CA TRP A 37 -4.18 10.78 -21.40
C TRP A 37 -3.42 11.99 -21.93
N GLY A 38 -3.23 12.11 -23.24
CA GLY A 38 -2.46 13.21 -23.81
C GLY A 38 -2.36 13.12 -25.33
N LEU A 39 -1.40 13.83 -25.90
CA LEU A 39 -1.22 13.94 -27.35
C LEU A 39 -0.95 12.60 -28.04
N ARG A 40 -0.45 11.61 -27.30
CA ARG A 40 -0.16 10.27 -27.85
C ARG A 40 -1.17 9.21 -27.46
N THR A 41 -2.28 9.61 -26.84
CA THR A 41 -3.50 8.79 -26.76
C THR A 41 -4.00 8.54 -28.17
N ALA A 42 -4.31 7.30 -28.52
CA ALA A 42 -4.71 6.98 -29.89
C ALA A 42 -6.09 7.56 -30.27
N PRO A 43 -6.25 8.12 -31.49
CA PRO A 43 -5.18 8.40 -32.47
C PRO A 43 -4.29 9.56 -32.00
N ALA A 44 -2.98 9.42 -32.20
CA ALA A 44 -2.01 10.42 -31.74
C ALA A 44 -2.05 11.72 -32.57
N HIS A 45 -1.71 12.84 -31.92
CA HIS A 45 -1.68 14.19 -32.47
C HIS A 45 -0.31 14.81 -32.26
N THR A 46 0.27 15.40 -33.30
CA THR A 46 1.46 16.27 -33.20
C THR A 46 1.08 17.76 -33.10
N SER A 47 -0.20 18.09 -33.21
CA SER A 47 -0.73 19.45 -33.07
C SER A 47 -1.55 19.56 -31.80
N CYS A 48 -1.10 20.42 -30.89
CA CYS A 48 -1.80 20.72 -29.64
C CYS A 48 -3.24 21.20 -29.88
N THR A 49 -3.42 22.08 -30.87
CA THR A 49 -4.75 22.58 -31.27
C THR A 49 -5.63 21.48 -31.84
N ALA A 50 -5.07 20.57 -32.65
CA ALA A 50 -5.85 19.47 -33.22
C ALA A 50 -6.32 18.50 -32.13
N TRP A 51 -5.44 18.17 -31.18
CA TRP A 51 -5.80 17.37 -30.03
C TRP A 51 -6.89 18.03 -29.19
N GLU A 52 -6.72 19.30 -28.80
CA GLU A 52 -7.73 20.04 -28.04
C GLU A 52 -9.10 20.10 -28.76
N ASN A 53 -9.09 20.25 -30.08
CA ASN A 53 -10.29 20.24 -30.90
C ASN A 53 -10.98 18.87 -30.89
N ASP A 54 -10.22 17.77 -31.02
CA ASP A 54 -10.78 16.41 -31.02
C ASP A 54 -11.28 15.99 -29.64
N VAL A 55 -10.60 16.42 -28.58
CA VAL A 55 -11.07 16.28 -27.19
C VAL A 55 -12.42 16.99 -27.02
N THR A 56 -12.49 18.26 -27.41
CA THR A 56 -13.68 19.10 -27.20
C THR A 56 -14.83 18.69 -28.11
N GLY A 57 -14.57 18.52 -29.41
CA GLY A 57 -15.55 18.09 -30.41
C GLY A 57 -16.00 16.64 -30.22
N GLY A 58 -15.14 15.80 -29.64
CA GLY A 58 -15.47 14.42 -29.26
C GLY A 58 -16.41 14.30 -28.06
N GLY A 59 -16.73 15.41 -27.38
CA GLY A 59 -17.68 15.43 -26.27
C GLY A 59 -17.07 15.06 -24.92
N TRP A 60 -15.78 15.30 -24.71
CA TRP A 60 -15.15 15.13 -23.40
C TRP A 60 -15.87 15.95 -22.33
N THR A 61 -16.10 15.33 -21.17
CA THR A 61 -16.65 16.00 -19.98
C THR A 61 -15.95 15.50 -18.73
N PRO A 62 -15.69 16.39 -17.73
CA PRO A 62 -15.07 15.98 -16.48
C PRO A 62 -16.01 15.08 -15.66
N ASP A 63 -17.34 15.30 -15.75
CA ASP A 63 -18.34 14.50 -15.06
C ASP A 63 -18.30 13.03 -15.49
N TYR A 64 -17.98 12.73 -16.74
CA TYR A 64 -17.85 11.34 -17.18
C TYR A 64 -16.75 10.63 -16.38
N TRP A 65 -15.54 11.18 -16.33
CA TRP A 65 -14.44 10.58 -15.57
C TRP A 65 -14.74 10.47 -14.08
N VAL A 66 -15.32 11.52 -13.48
CA VAL A 66 -15.71 11.49 -12.06
C VAL A 66 -16.76 10.42 -11.80
N ASN A 67 -17.73 10.23 -12.69
CA ASN A 67 -18.75 9.19 -12.53
C ASN A 67 -18.18 7.78 -12.73
N GLU A 68 -17.26 7.58 -13.67
CA GLU A 68 -16.58 6.30 -13.83
C GLU A 68 -15.70 5.96 -12.62
N ALA A 69 -14.99 6.94 -12.06
CA ALA A 69 -14.26 6.75 -10.81
C ALA A 69 -15.19 6.36 -9.64
N ARG A 70 -16.39 6.96 -9.56
CA ARG A 70 -17.38 6.61 -8.54
C ARG A 70 -17.92 5.18 -8.71
N LYS A 71 -18.07 4.69 -9.93
CA LYS A 71 -18.43 3.28 -10.20
C LYS A 71 -17.39 2.29 -9.68
N LEU A 72 -16.12 2.69 -9.67
CA LEU A 72 -15.03 1.92 -9.06
C LEU A 72 -14.96 2.09 -7.53
N HIS A 73 -15.88 2.85 -6.95
CA HIS A 73 -15.81 3.33 -5.57
C HIS A 73 -14.45 3.95 -5.24
N SER A 74 -13.87 4.70 -6.18
CA SER A 74 -12.64 5.48 -5.94
C SER A 74 -12.96 6.82 -5.29
N GLN A 75 -12.02 7.37 -4.52
CA GLN A 75 -12.19 8.64 -3.78
C GLN A 75 -11.35 9.80 -4.34
N TYR A 76 -10.42 9.50 -5.25
CA TYR A 76 -9.59 10.50 -5.91
C TYR A 76 -9.26 10.08 -7.34
N LEU A 77 -8.77 11.04 -8.12
CA LEU A 77 -8.24 10.82 -9.46
C LEU A 77 -6.79 11.28 -9.51
N VAL A 78 -5.96 10.61 -10.30
CA VAL A 78 -4.62 11.08 -10.68
C VAL A 78 -4.62 11.32 -12.19
N LEU A 79 -4.23 12.51 -12.65
CA LEU A 79 -4.21 12.85 -14.07
C LEU A 79 -2.77 12.93 -14.60
N ALA A 80 -2.39 11.99 -15.46
CA ALA A 80 -1.08 11.87 -16.11
C ALA A 80 -1.14 12.32 -17.57
N THR A 81 -1.19 13.65 -17.74
CA THR A 81 -1.14 14.32 -19.05
C THR A 81 0.25 14.88 -19.35
N PHE A 82 0.87 15.49 -18.34
CA PHE A 82 2.26 15.92 -18.34
C PHE A 82 3.21 14.72 -18.14
N HIS A 83 3.11 13.76 -19.06
CA HIS A 83 3.81 12.48 -19.01
C HIS A 83 4.75 12.35 -20.20
N SER A 84 5.93 11.75 -19.98
CA SER A 84 7.02 11.74 -20.94
C SER A 84 6.64 11.11 -22.29
N ARG A 85 5.87 10.03 -22.22
CA ARG A 85 5.32 9.35 -23.41
C ARG A 85 3.98 9.87 -23.92
N LEU A 86 3.42 10.93 -23.35
CA LEU A 86 2.13 11.51 -23.78
C LEU A 86 2.27 12.94 -24.33
N GLY A 87 3.47 13.29 -24.76
CA GLY A 87 3.77 14.58 -25.40
C GLY A 87 3.82 15.75 -24.42
N TYR A 88 4.03 15.47 -23.12
CA TYR A 88 4.18 16.50 -22.08
C TYR A 88 3.03 17.52 -22.12
N ALA A 89 1.82 17.03 -22.41
CA ALA A 89 0.66 17.86 -22.63
C ALA A 89 0.19 18.48 -21.32
N ARG A 90 0.00 19.79 -21.32
CA ARG A 90 -0.50 20.54 -20.18
C ARG A 90 -1.97 20.88 -20.43
N PRO A 91 -2.93 20.14 -19.84
CA PRO A 91 -4.37 20.31 -20.07
C PRO A 91 -4.95 21.55 -19.36
N TRP A 92 -4.18 22.64 -19.34
CA TRP A 92 -4.53 23.94 -18.80
C TRP A 92 -3.93 25.07 -19.65
N PRO A 93 -4.52 26.29 -19.64
CA PRO A 93 -4.00 27.44 -20.37
C PRO A 93 -2.80 28.05 -19.67
N SER A 94 -1.66 27.36 -19.79
CA SER A 94 -0.36 27.80 -19.31
C SER A 94 0.13 29.03 -20.08
N LYS A 95 0.79 29.95 -19.35
CA LYS A 95 1.53 31.07 -19.96
C LYS A 95 3.00 30.74 -20.20
N ILE A 96 3.49 29.63 -19.65
CA ILE A 96 4.87 29.19 -19.76
C ILE A 96 4.99 28.40 -21.08
N PRO A 97 5.78 28.82 -22.08
CA PRO A 97 6.02 28.02 -23.27
C PRO A 97 6.97 26.85 -22.98
N GLY A 98 7.05 25.86 -23.86
CA GLY A 98 8.00 24.73 -23.74
C GLY A 98 7.40 23.37 -24.05
N SER A 99 6.08 23.22 -23.97
CA SER A 99 5.34 22.05 -24.47
C SER A 99 3.90 22.45 -24.81
N CYS A 100 3.12 21.54 -25.39
CA CYS A 100 1.68 21.75 -25.63
C CYS A 100 0.94 22.19 -24.36
N SER A 101 0.16 23.27 -24.46
CA SER A 101 -0.79 23.72 -23.44
C SER A 101 -2.13 24.08 -24.08
N THR A 102 -3.23 23.55 -23.54
CA THR A 102 -4.57 23.75 -24.09
C THR A 102 -5.12 25.13 -23.76
N ARG A 103 -5.99 25.70 -24.59
CA ARG A 103 -6.70 26.96 -24.26
C ARG A 103 -7.84 26.73 -23.28
N ARG A 104 -8.55 25.60 -23.43
CA ARG A 104 -9.54 25.10 -22.48
C ARG A 104 -8.85 24.56 -21.23
N ASP A 105 -9.45 24.83 -20.07
CA ASP A 105 -8.90 24.47 -18.77
C ASP A 105 -9.45 23.11 -18.30
N PHE A 106 -9.06 22.04 -18.99
CA PHE A 106 -9.54 20.68 -18.71
C PHE A 106 -9.18 20.22 -17.28
N LEU A 107 -7.98 20.57 -16.79
CA LEU A 107 -7.57 20.30 -15.41
C LEU A 107 -8.48 21.02 -14.40
N GLY A 108 -8.72 22.31 -14.57
CA GLY A 108 -9.61 23.08 -13.70
C GLY A 108 -11.06 22.58 -13.73
N GLU A 109 -11.56 22.21 -14.92
CA GLU A 109 -12.87 21.58 -15.09
C GLU A 109 -12.98 20.25 -14.34
N LEU A 110 -11.95 19.40 -14.41
CA LEU A 110 -11.91 18.12 -13.68
C LEU A 110 -11.85 18.31 -12.17
N ILE A 111 -10.99 19.22 -11.68
CA ILE A 111 -10.90 19.55 -10.24
C ILE A 111 -12.25 20.01 -9.70
N LYS A 112 -12.93 20.89 -10.44
CA LYS A 112 -14.25 21.40 -10.05
C LYS A 112 -15.30 20.30 -9.98
N ALA A 113 -15.37 19.42 -10.98
CA ALA A 113 -16.32 18.33 -11.02
C ALA A 113 -16.06 17.29 -9.90
N ALA A 114 -14.79 16.93 -9.69
CA ALA A 114 -14.38 16.01 -8.63
C ALA A 114 -14.73 16.57 -7.24
N LYS A 115 -14.40 17.85 -6.98
CA LYS A 115 -14.73 18.53 -5.72
C LYS A 115 -16.23 18.56 -5.46
N ALA A 116 -17.05 18.80 -6.49
CA ALA A 116 -18.51 18.78 -6.37
C ALA A 116 -19.07 17.40 -5.98
N LYS A 117 -18.27 16.34 -6.11
CA LYS A 117 -18.60 14.97 -5.70
C LYS A 117 -17.77 14.48 -4.51
N GLY A 118 -17.10 15.38 -3.80
CA GLY A 118 -16.30 15.05 -2.60
C GLY A 118 -14.96 14.37 -2.91
N MET A 119 -14.50 14.40 -4.16
CA MET A 119 -13.25 13.80 -4.59
C MET A 119 -12.15 14.86 -4.79
N LYS A 120 -10.89 14.41 -4.73
CA LYS A 120 -9.72 15.23 -5.07
C LYS A 120 -9.11 14.76 -6.38
N VAL A 121 -8.46 15.68 -7.09
CA VAL A 121 -7.62 15.39 -8.26
C VAL A 121 -6.18 15.64 -7.87
N ILE A 122 -5.30 14.69 -8.12
CA ILE A 122 -3.85 14.81 -7.97
C ILE A 122 -3.26 14.93 -9.38
N LEU A 123 -2.31 15.85 -9.57
CA LEU A 123 -1.65 16.02 -10.87
C LEU A 123 -0.36 15.22 -10.91
N TYR A 124 -0.22 14.34 -11.90
CA TYR A 124 1.04 13.66 -12.14
C TYR A 124 2.04 14.62 -12.81
N MET A 125 3.31 14.53 -12.40
CA MET A 125 4.41 15.35 -12.91
C MET A 125 5.62 14.44 -13.18
N THR A 126 6.04 14.38 -14.44
CA THR A 126 7.29 13.70 -14.84
C THR A 126 8.49 14.63 -14.67
N ASP A 127 9.65 14.04 -14.43
CA ASP A 127 10.97 14.65 -14.34
C ASP A 127 11.82 14.45 -15.60
N ASP A 128 11.38 13.56 -16.49
CA ASP A 128 12.23 12.95 -17.50
C ASP A 128 11.83 13.38 -18.92
N PRO A 129 12.72 14.10 -19.65
CA PRO A 129 12.48 14.46 -21.03
C PRO A 129 12.83 13.33 -22.02
N GLN A 130 13.26 12.13 -21.59
CA GLN A 130 13.78 11.04 -22.44
C GLN A 130 13.01 10.81 -23.74
N TRP A 131 11.69 10.98 -23.74
CA TRP A 131 10.82 10.70 -24.90
C TRP A 131 10.40 11.95 -25.68
N HIS A 132 11.16 13.05 -25.55
CA HIS A 132 10.88 14.35 -26.19
C HIS A 132 10.82 14.30 -27.72
N ASP A 133 11.47 13.33 -28.39
CA ASP A 133 11.42 13.16 -29.84
C ASP A 133 10.66 11.90 -30.30
N GLN A 134 10.03 11.18 -29.35
CA GLN A 134 9.46 9.86 -29.62
C GLN A 134 8.36 9.93 -30.68
N GLY A 135 8.47 9.07 -31.69
CA GLY A 135 7.54 9.04 -32.82
C GLY A 135 7.90 10.01 -33.95
N GLY A 136 9.12 10.58 -33.93
CA GLY A 136 9.63 11.45 -34.99
C GLY A 136 9.09 12.88 -34.91
N HIS A 137 8.68 13.32 -33.73
CA HIS A 137 8.17 14.65 -33.47
C HIS A 137 8.76 15.19 -32.16
N GLU A 138 9.29 16.40 -32.20
CA GLU A 138 9.79 17.10 -31.02
C GLU A 138 8.61 17.68 -30.23
N TRP A 139 8.43 17.20 -29.00
CA TRP A 139 7.36 17.56 -28.09
C TRP A 139 7.72 18.75 -27.19
N LEU A 140 9.01 19.09 -27.10
CA LEU A 140 9.53 20.16 -26.25
C LEU A 140 10.14 21.30 -27.07
N ASP A 141 9.82 22.54 -26.70
CA ASP A 141 10.30 23.74 -27.38
C ASP A 141 11.31 24.50 -26.51
N SER A 142 12.57 24.07 -26.57
CA SER A 142 13.69 24.71 -25.87
C SER A 142 13.86 26.17 -26.28
N ALA A 143 13.59 26.54 -27.53
CA ALA A 143 13.77 27.90 -28.01
C ALA A 143 12.72 28.84 -27.40
N ALA A 144 11.46 28.44 -27.39
CA ALA A 144 10.39 29.23 -26.80
C ALA A 144 10.56 29.37 -25.28
N TYR A 145 10.91 28.30 -24.58
CA TYR A 145 11.18 28.39 -23.14
C TYR A 145 12.43 29.22 -22.83
N SER A 146 13.50 29.09 -23.61
CA SER A 146 14.70 29.94 -23.47
C SER A 146 14.37 31.42 -23.65
N ALA A 147 13.56 31.77 -24.66
CA ALA A 147 13.11 33.13 -24.88
C ALA A 147 12.28 33.65 -23.69
N TYR A 148 11.40 32.83 -23.14
CA TYR A 148 10.63 33.15 -21.94
C TYR A 148 11.51 33.40 -20.70
N LYS A 149 12.56 32.60 -20.51
CA LYS A 149 13.49 32.75 -19.38
C LYS A 149 14.55 33.84 -19.60
N GLY A 150 14.69 34.36 -20.82
CA GLY A 150 15.76 35.30 -21.17
C GLY A 150 17.18 34.69 -21.09
N LYS A 151 17.28 33.36 -21.11
CA LYS A 151 18.55 32.61 -21.09
C LYS A 151 18.37 31.27 -21.79
N ASN A 152 19.46 30.69 -22.28
CA ASN A 152 19.43 29.38 -22.92
C ASN A 152 19.11 28.29 -21.88
N VAL A 153 18.07 27.51 -22.14
CA VAL A 153 17.68 26.33 -21.36
C VAL A 153 17.31 25.23 -22.35
N ASP A 154 17.96 24.06 -22.22
CA ASP A 154 17.70 22.91 -23.06
C ASP A 154 16.75 21.93 -22.38
N LEU A 155 15.49 21.91 -22.82
CA LEU A 155 14.45 21.03 -22.29
C LEU A 155 14.67 19.56 -22.61
N THR A 156 15.58 19.22 -23.52
CA THR A 156 15.90 17.81 -23.82
C THR A 156 16.85 17.20 -22.78
N THR A 157 17.39 18.03 -21.87
CA THR A 157 18.23 17.61 -20.74
C THR A 157 17.42 17.56 -19.45
N ARG A 158 17.74 16.64 -18.53
CA ARG A 158 17.06 16.55 -17.22
C ARG A 158 17.16 17.84 -16.41
N ASP A 159 18.27 18.57 -16.49
CA ASP A 159 18.45 19.85 -15.78
C ASP A 159 17.55 20.94 -16.36
N GLY A 160 17.54 21.12 -17.68
CA GLY A 160 16.71 22.14 -18.33
C GLY A 160 15.22 21.82 -18.26
N PHE A 161 14.85 20.54 -18.41
CA PHE A 161 13.49 20.07 -18.18
C PHE A 161 13.08 20.23 -16.71
N GLY A 162 13.98 19.97 -15.77
CA GLY A 162 13.79 20.20 -14.34
C GLY A 162 13.44 21.65 -14.05
N GLN A 163 14.13 22.60 -14.68
CA GLN A 163 13.82 24.02 -14.60
C GLN A 163 12.42 24.36 -15.18
N PHE A 164 12.05 23.79 -16.32
CA PHE A 164 10.74 24.00 -16.93
C PHE A 164 9.59 23.42 -16.10
N SER A 165 9.70 22.17 -15.70
CA SER A 165 8.71 21.50 -14.85
C SER A 165 8.59 22.20 -13.49
N TYR A 166 9.69 22.68 -12.90
CA TYR A 166 9.67 23.52 -11.69
C TYR A 166 8.75 24.73 -11.85
N ASP A 167 8.91 25.52 -12.92
CA ASP A 167 8.02 26.67 -13.17
C ASP A 167 6.55 26.23 -13.32
N ASN A 168 6.28 25.06 -13.92
CA ASN A 168 4.93 24.52 -14.06
C ASN A 168 4.31 24.13 -12.70
N PHE A 169 5.08 23.57 -11.74
CA PHE A 169 4.58 23.33 -10.37
C PHE A 169 4.04 24.62 -9.74
N PHE A 170 4.79 25.73 -9.87
CA PHE A 170 4.36 27.02 -9.30
C PHE A 170 3.12 27.59 -10.00
N GLU A 171 3.05 27.51 -11.32
CA GLU A 171 1.86 27.92 -12.06
C GLU A 171 0.64 27.10 -11.65
N VAL A 172 0.76 25.77 -11.58
CA VAL A 172 -0.34 24.88 -11.16
C VAL A 172 -0.78 25.19 -9.74
N MET A 173 0.17 25.34 -8.80
CA MET A 173 -0.14 25.74 -7.43
C MET A 173 -0.92 27.05 -7.41
N ASP A 174 -0.50 28.08 -8.15
CA ASP A 174 -1.20 29.37 -8.18
C ASP A 174 -2.61 29.28 -8.73
N ARG A 175 -2.81 28.50 -9.78
CA ARG A 175 -4.10 28.38 -10.48
C ARG A 175 -5.12 27.51 -9.75
N TYR A 176 -4.69 26.46 -9.05
CA TYR A 176 -5.59 25.39 -8.61
C TYR A 176 -5.54 25.10 -7.10
N PRO A 177 -5.94 26.04 -6.22
CA PRO A 177 -5.88 25.85 -4.76
C PRO A 177 -6.65 24.61 -4.26
N ASP A 178 -7.61 24.10 -5.03
CA ASP A 178 -8.42 22.92 -4.70
C ASP A 178 -7.82 21.56 -5.13
N LEU A 179 -6.68 21.55 -5.85
CA LEU A 179 -5.95 20.34 -6.22
C LEU A 179 -5.58 19.54 -4.95
N GLY A 180 -5.60 18.21 -5.07
CA GLY A 180 -5.22 17.29 -3.99
C GLY A 180 -3.72 17.24 -3.75
N GLY A 181 -2.91 17.53 -4.76
CA GLY A 181 -1.46 17.53 -4.67
C GLY A 181 -0.79 17.04 -5.95
N PHE A 182 0.43 16.54 -5.81
CA PHE A 182 1.24 16.03 -6.92
C PHE A 182 1.61 14.56 -6.75
N TRP A 183 1.60 13.85 -7.87
CA TRP A 183 2.14 12.49 -8.01
C TRP A 183 3.42 12.60 -8.83
N ILE A 184 4.56 12.27 -8.24
CA ILE A 184 5.89 12.49 -8.79
C ILE A 184 6.41 11.18 -9.35
N ASP A 185 6.77 11.17 -10.64
CA ASP A 185 7.26 9.94 -11.28
C ASP A 185 8.68 9.57 -10.88
N ASN A 186 9.62 10.52 -10.88
CA ASN A 186 10.91 10.36 -10.21
C ASN A 186 11.40 11.72 -9.74
N ASP A 187 12.39 11.75 -8.86
CA ASP A 187 13.02 12.99 -8.42
C ASP A 187 13.91 13.63 -9.53
N ASN A 188 13.97 14.96 -9.51
CA ASN A 188 14.85 15.74 -10.39
C ASN A 188 15.82 16.58 -9.54
N ALA A 189 17.11 16.55 -9.87
CA ALA A 189 18.15 17.27 -9.14
C ALA A 189 17.90 18.79 -9.08
N TYR A 190 17.28 19.38 -10.12
CA TYR A 190 16.90 20.79 -10.10
C TYR A 190 15.84 21.06 -9.04
N TRP A 191 14.85 20.18 -8.89
CA TRP A 191 13.78 20.34 -7.90
C TRP A 191 14.32 20.27 -6.47
N GLU A 192 15.18 19.29 -6.19
CA GLU A 192 15.81 19.10 -4.89
C GLU A 192 16.72 20.28 -4.52
N SER A 193 17.60 20.69 -5.44
CA SER A 193 18.54 21.81 -5.20
C SER A 193 17.87 23.18 -5.07
N HIS A 194 16.58 23.28 -5.41
CA HIS A 194 15.76 24.48 -5.28
C HIS A 194 14.61 24.29 -4.29
N ASP A 195 14.70 23.33 -3.37
CA ASP A 195 13.76 23.11 -2.26
C ASP A 195 12.28 23.00 -2.70
N LEU A 196 12.01 22.44 -3.89
CA LEU A 196 10.66 22.43 -4.49
C LEU A 196 9.61 21.91 -3.51
N TYR A 197 9.85 20.75 -2.89
CA TYR A 197 8.88 20.08 -2.04
C TYR A 197 8.55 20.87 -0.77
N ALA A 198 9.56 21.48 -0.13
CA ALA A 198 9.34 22.37 1.01
C ALA A 198 8.53 23.61 0.60
N GLN A 199 8.80 24.17 -0.58
CA GLN A 199 8.05 25.30 -1.11
C GLN A 199 6.61 24.94 -1.48
N ILE A 200 6.35 23.72 -1.96
CA ILE A 200 4.99 23.23 -2.19
C ILE A 200 4.20 23.24 -0.88
N TYR A 201 4.75 22.67 0.20
CA TYR A 201 4.05 22.68 1.49
C TYR A 201 3.88 24.09 2.07
N GLN A 202 4.86 24.99 1.87
CA GLN A 202 4.73 26.38 2.30
C GLN A 202 3.60 27.11 1.57
N LYS A 203 3.49 26.91 0.24
CA LYS A 203 2.53 27.62 -0.60
C LYS A 203 1.13 26.98 -0.61
N ARG A 204 1.09 25.66 -0.48
CA ARG A 204 -0.10 24.81 -0.53
C ARG A 204 -0.02 23.75 0.58
N PRO A 205 -0.21 24.15 1.85
CA PRO A 205 -0.12 23.23 3.00
C PRO A 205 -1.16 22.10 2.98
N SER A 206 -2.20 22.21 2.15
CA SER A 206 -3.22 21.19 1.94
C SER A 206 -2.91 20.20 0.82
N TYR A 207 -1.82 20.37 0.07
CA TYR A 207 -1.44 19.44 -1.01
C TYR A 207 -0.67 18.26 -0.46
N THR A 208 -0.93 17.07 -1.01
CA THR A 208 -0.12 15.88 -0.76
C THR A 208 0.97 15.72 -1.82
N LEU A 209 2.08 15.09 -1.45
CA LEU A 209 3.10 14.63 -2.38
C LEU A 209 3.16 13.09 -2.36
N SER A 210 3.15 12.47 -3.53
CA SER A 210 3.43 11.04 -3.72
C SER A 210 4.67 10.85 -4.59
N ASN A 211 5.51 9.85 -4.29
CA ASN A 211 6.61 9.44 -5.18
C ASN A 211 6.38 8.02 -5.70
N ASN A 212 6.72 7.77 -6.96
CA ASN A 212 6.73 6.45 -7.56
C ASN A 212 7.97 5.64 -7.12
N ASN A 213 7.75 4.47 -6.52
CA ASN A 213 8.77 3.49 -6.14
C ASN A 213 9.91 3.99 -5.25
N GLU A 214 9.83 5.21 -4.71
CA GLU A 214 10.82 5.75 -3.80
C GLU A 214 10.19 6.19 -2.48
N ASP A 215 10.76 5.73 -1.38
CA ASP A 215 10.29 6.05 -0.04
C ASP A 215 11.03 7.29 0.50
N THR A 216 10.59 8.49 0.11
CA THR A 216 11.25 9.75 0.49
C THR A 216 10.63 10.39 1.75
N PRO A 217 11.40 10.76 2.78
CA PRO A 217 10.83 11.28 4.04
C PRO A 217 10.01 12.57 3.91
N ILE A 218 10.26 13.38 2.88
CA ILE A 218 9.54 14.64 2.65
C ILE A 218 8.15 14.43 2.04
N MET A 219 7.91 13.33 1.33
CA MET A 219 6.63 13.08 0.66
C MET A 219 5.66 12.32 1.56
N ASP A 220 4.36 12.52 1.35
CA ASP A 220 3.30 11.97 2.20
C ASP A 220 3.03 10.49 1.92
N MET A 221 3.20 10.06 0.66
CA MET A 221 2.83 8.74 0.16
C MET A 221 3.93 8.18 -0.75
N ILE A 222 4.07 6.86 -0.73
CA ILE A 222 4.80 6.12 -1.76
C ILE A 222 3.82 5.32 -2.62
N SER A 223 3.92 5.47 -3.93
CA SER A 223 3.15 4.72 -4.92
C SER A 223 4.02 3.64 -5.53
N ASN A 224 3.61 2.38 -5.44
CA ASN A 224 4.40 1.25 -5.90
C ASN A 224 3.90 0.85 -7.29
N GLU A 225 4.65 1.18 -8.33
CA GLU A 225 4.21 0.93 -9.71
C GLU A 225 4.31 -0.55 -10.12
N GLN A 226 3.20 -1.02 -10.69
CA GLN A 226 3.01 -2.25 -11.45
C GLN A 226 3.91 -3.41 -10.99
N LYS A 227 3.55 -4.03 -9.87
CA LYS A 227 4.16 -5.28 -9.42
C LYS A 227 3.46 -6.51 -10.06
N THR A 228 4.25 -7.52 -10.38
CA THR A 228 3.80 -8.81 -10.96
C THR A 228 4.61 -9.98 -10.37
N GLY A 229 4.14 -11.21 -10.59
CA GLY A 229 4.81 -12.43 -10.14
C GLY A 229 4.36 -12.95 -8.77
N MET A 230 3.62 -12.14 -8.00
CA MET A 230 3.07 -12.54 -6.70
C MET A 230 2.20 -13.80 -6.84
N THR A 231 2.11 -14.58 -5.75
CA THR A 231 1.25 -15.76 -5.71
C THR A 231 0.38 -15.71 -4.46
N PRO A 232 -0.96 -15.58 -4.59
CA PRO A 232 -1.71 -15.38 -5.84
C PRO A 232 -1.38 -14.05 -6.55
N ALA A 233 -1.59 -13.97 -7.87
CA ALA A 233 -1.22 -12.80 -8.69
C ALA A 233 -1.92 -11.49 -8.28
N TYR A 234 -3.06 -11.60 -7.60
CA TYR A 234 -3.83 -10.47 -7.11
C TYR A 234 -3.36 -9.95 -5.75
N ASP A 235 -2.53 -10.69 -5.00
CA ASP A 235 -2.01 -10.27 -3.68
C ASP A 235 -0.81 -9.32 -3.85
N TYR A 236 -1.13 -8.13 -4.37
CA TYR A 236 -0.18 -7.03 -4.59
C TYR A 236 0.62 -6.64 -3.36
N PRO A 237 0.02 -6.59 -2.14
CA PRO A 237 0.74 -6.26 -0.92
C PRO A 237 2.02 -7.07 -0.71
N GLN A 238 2.16 -8.29 -1.24
CA GLN A 238 3.40 -9.08 -1.11
C GLN A 238 4.64 -8.38 -1.67
N ALA A 239 4.48 -7.44 -2.60
CA ALA A 239 5.56 -6.69 -3.25
C ALA A 239 5.74 -5.26 -2.70
N VAL A 240 4.97 -4.86 -1.68
CA VAL A 240 5.14 -3.57 -0.99
C VAL A 240 6.18 -3.72 0.13
N TYR A 241 6.94 -2.66 0.39
CA TYR A 241 8.07 -2.67 1.33
C TYR A 241 8.10 -1.46 2.27
N THR A 242 6.99 -0.76 2.44
CA THR A 242 6.86 0.39 3.36
C THR A 242 5.88 0.05 4.47
N ALA A 243 6.32 0.26 5.72
CA ALA A 243 5.53 -0.04 6.90
C ALA A 243 4.55 1.09 7.25
N GLN A 244 3.40 0.72 7.81
CA GLN A 244 2.40 1.64 8.37
C GLN A 244 3.01 2.46 9.54
N PRO A 245 2.51 3.68 9.83
CA PRO A 245 1.29 4.32 9.32
C PRO A 245 1.53 5.20 8.08
N ARG A 246 2.68 5.05 7.43
CA ARG A 246 3.01 5.75 6.21
C ARG A 246 2.03 5.39 5.10
N LEU A 247 1.58 6.38 4.33
CA LEU A 247 0.68 6.12 3.22
C LEU A 247 1.40 5.35 2.12
N THR A 248 0.77 4.27 1.68
CA THR A 248 1.25 3.44 0.59
C THR A 248 0.14 3.28 -0.43
N GLU A 249 0.48 3.40 -1.69
CA GLU A 249 -0.38 3.16 -2.84
C GLU A 249 0.23 2.06 -3.70
N ALA A 250 -0.63 1.31 -4.35
CA ALA A 250 -0.33 0.30 -5.34
C ALA A 250 -1.00 0.73 -6.63
N ASP A 251 -0.23 1.24 -7.58
CA ASP A 251 -0.72 1.63 -8.88
C ASP A 251 -0.51 0.51 -9.90
N PHE A 252 -1.56 0.22 -10.67
CA PHE A 252 -1.55 -0.89 -11.61
C PHE A 252 -2.49 -0.69 -12.78
N LYS A 253 -2.13 -1.30 -13.91
CA LYS A 253 -2.88 -1.18 -15.15
C LYS A 253 -4.22 -1.92 -15.14
N LEU A 254 -5.20 -1.27 -15.74
CA LEU A 254 -6.52 -1.78 -16.10
C LEU A 254 -6.80 -1.35 -17.55
N PRO A 255 -6.77 -2.27 -18.53
CA PRO A 255 -6.51 -3.71 -18.42
C PRO A 255 -5.08 -4.04 -17.99
N SER A 256 -4.85 -5.27 -17.50
CA SER A 256 -3.52 -5.68 -16.97
C SER A 256 -2.43 -5.86 -18.03
N THR A 257 -2.78 -5.74 -19.32
CA THR A 257 -1.88 -5.83 -20.48
C THR A 257 -1.95 -4.55 -21.30
N GLY A 258 -0.96 -4.32 -22.17
CA GLY A 258 -0.88 -3.11 -22.99
C GLY A 258 -0.17 -1.94 -22.28
N ALA A 259 -0.29 -0.76 -22.88
CA ALA A 259 0.28 0.48 -22.38
C ALA A 259 -0.50 1.05 -21.19
N TRP A 260 0.07 2.05 -20.50
CA TRP A 260 -0.61 2.81 -19.44
C TRP A 260 -1.69 3.75 -19.99
N TRP A 261 -1.61 4.11 -21.27
CA TRP A 261 -2.53 4.97 -22.00
C TRP A 261 -3.24 4.21 -23.12
N TYR A 262 -4.29 4.81 -23.69
CA TYR A 262 -5.02 4.18 -24.80
C TYR A 262 -4.16 4.15 -26.06
N ASP A 263 -3.89 2.94 -26.56
CA ASP A 263 -3.07 2.67 -27.74
C ASP A 263 -3.90 2.31 -28.99
N GLY A 264 -5.24 2.39 -28.88
CA GLY A 264 -6.17 2.01 -29.95
C GLY A 264 -6.80 0.63 -29.74
N SER A 265 -6.37 -0.13 -28.72
CA SER A 265 -6.92 -1.44 -28.41
C SER A 265 -8.00 -1.41 -27.31
N ASP A 266 -8.87 -2.42 -27.29
CA ASP A 266 -9.87 -2.65 -26.24
C ASP A 266 -9.67 -4.05 -25.63
N PRO A 267 -8.59 -4.27 -24.84
CA PRO A 267 -8.32 -5.58 -24.25
C PRO A 267 -9.39 -5.98 -23.23
N SER A 268 -9.54 -7.28 -22.99
CA SER A 268 -10.40 -7.77 -21.91
C SER A 268 -9.83 -7.41 -20.53
N VAL A 269 -10.72 -7.15 -19.57
CA VAL A 269 -10.33 -6.86 -18.17
C VAL A 269 -10.38 -8.16 -17.35
N ASP A 270 -9.27 -8.51 -16.72
CA ASP A 270 -9.23 -9.60 -15.73
C ASP A 270 -9.85 -9.12 -14.41
N LYS A 271 -11.11 -9.49 -14.20
CA LYS A 271 -11.88 -9.14 -13.00
C LYS A 271 -11.28 -9.70 -11.72
N ARG A 272 -10.77 -10.94 -11.75
CA ARG A 272 -10.21 -11.59 -10.56
C ARG A 272 -8.91 -10.91 -10.13
N LEU A 273 -8.05 -10.59 -11.10
CA LEU A 273 -6.83 -9.85 -10.82
C LEU A 273 -7.14 -8.45 -10.30
N THR A 274 -8.02 -7.71 -10.99
CA THR A 274 -8.29 -6.30 -10.70
C THR A 274 -8.99 -6.11 -9.36
N LEU A 275 -10.12 -6.80 -9.14
CA LEU A 275 -10.82 -6.73 -7.84
C LEU A 275 -9.98 -7.33 -6.72
N GLY A 276 -9.26 -8.42 -6.99
CA GLY A 276 -8.40 -9.01 -5.97
C GLY A 276 -7.27 -8.08 -5.52
N ARG A 277 -6.70 -7.27 -6.42
CA ARG A 277 -5.74 -6.22 -6.05
C ARG A 277 -6.39 -5.15 -5.20
N LEU A 278 -7.56 -4.63 -5.58
CA LEU A 278 -8.32 -3.66 -4.78
C LEU A 278 -8.54 -4.17 -3.35
N ILE A 279 -9.04 -5.40 -3.21
CA ILE A 279 -9.42 -5.98 -1.92
C ILE A 279 -8.19 -6.31 -1.07
N THR A 280 -7.15 -6.93 -1.65
CA THR A 280 -5.93 -7.26 -0.89
C THR A 280 -5.16 -6.02 -0.45
N ASN A 281 -5.15 -4.97 -1.29
CA ASN A 281 -4.61 -3.66 -0.93
C ASN A 281 -5.38 -3.07 0.26
N ALA A 282 -6.71 -3.02 0.21
CA ALA A 282 -7.54 -2.56 1.33
C ALA A 282 -7.26 -3.35 2.62
N GLY A 283 -7.19 -4.68 2.52
CA GLY A 283 -6.84 -5.59 3.62
C GLY A 283 -5.40 -5.45 4.14
N SER A 284 -4.58 -4.60 3.54
CA SER A 284 -3.22 -4.27 3.98
C SER A 284 -3.03 -2.75 4.21
N SER A 285 -4.13 -1.98 4.23
CA SER A 285 -4.15 -0.50 4.23
C SER A 285 -3.34 0.17 3.12
N VAL A 286 -3.20 -0.48 1.97
CA VAL A 286 -2.61 0.07 0.75
C VAL A 286 -3.73 0.64 -0.11
N LYS A 287 -3.51 1.81 -0.73
CA LYS A 287 -4.49 2.42 -1.65
C LYS A 287 -4.36 1.78 -3.03
N ALA A 288 -5.48 1.43 -3.66
CA ALA A 288 -5.48 0.84 -5.00
C ALA A 288 -5.66 1.93 -6.07
N LEU A 289 -4.60 2.26 -6.80
CA LEU A 289 -4.66 3.23 -7.89
C LEU A 289 -4.80 2.50 -9.23
N MET A 290 -6.02 2.45 -9.75
CA MET A 290 -6.36 1.71 -10.96
C MET A 290 -6.16 2.59 -12.19
N ALA A 291 -5.26 2.20 -13.10
CA ALA A 291 -4.99 2.99 -14.29
C ALA A 291 -5.83 2.56 -15.48
N GLU A 292 -6.70 3.45 -15.95
CA GLU A 292 -7.55 3.24 -17.11
C GLU A 292 -7.12 4.09 -18.31
N THR A 293 -7.40 3.56 -19.50
CA THR A 293 -6.92 4.08 -20.76
C THR A 293 -8.03 4.81 -21.50
N ALA A 294 -8.31 6.05 -21.09
CA ALA A 294 -9.30 6.89 -21.77
C ALA A 294 -8.88 7.19 -23.22
N GLN A 295 -9.85 7.14 -24.14
CA GLN A 295 -9.72 7.57 -25.53
C GLN A 295 -9.56 9.10 -25.61
N VAL A 296 -9.20 9.63 -26.78
CA VAL A 296 -9.04 11.09 -27.00
C VAL A 296 -10.27 11.88 -26.56
N ASN A 297 -11.48 11.40 -26.85
CA ASN A 297 -12.73 12.05 -26.42
C ASN A 297 -13.06 11.87 -24.92
N GLY A 298 -12.18 11.26 -24.14
CA GLY A 298 -12.35 10.96 -22.72
C GLY A 298 -13.16 9.70 -22.41
N LYS A 299 -13.77 9.03 -23.38
CA LYS A 299 -14.52 7.79 -23.11
C LYS A 299 -13.57 6.62 -22.86
N PHE A 300 -13.96 5.73 -21.96
CA PHE A 300 -13.24 4.47 -21.82
C PHE A 300 -13.65 3.49 -22.93
N PRO A 301 -12.70 2.66 -23.40
CA PRO A 301 -13.01 1.48 -24.21
C PRO A 301 -14.09 0.60 -23.58
N ALA A 302 -14.81 -0.16 -24.40
CA ALA A 302 -16.05 -0.81 -23.98
C ALA A 302 -15.82 -1.85 -22.86
N ASN A 303 -14.69 -2.57 -22.88
CA ASN A 303 -14.40 -3.54 -21.82
C ASN A 303 -14.10 -2.88 -20.47
N GLN A 304 -13.47 -1.70 -20.47
CA GLN A 304 -13.22 -0.92 -19.24
C GLN A 304 -14.53 -0.33 -18.70
N ALA A 305 -15.32 0.32 -19.55
CA ALA A 305 -16.64 0.84 -19.15
C ALA A 305 -17.59 -0.28 -18.64
N SER A 306 -17.51 -1.47 -19.23
CA SER A 306 -18.22 -2.66 -18.77
C SER A 306 -17.71 -3.15 -17.41
N PHE A 307 -16.40 -3.15 -17.20
CA PHE A 307 -15.81 -3.46 -15.90
C PHE A 307 -16.27 -2.47 -14.82
N ASN A 308 -16.25 -1.16 -15.10
CA ASN A 308 -16.66 -0.14 -14.13
C ASN A 308 -18.11 -0.33 -13.71
N THR A 309 -18.99 -0.57 -14.68
CA THR A 309 -20.42 -0.86 -14.41
C THR A 309 -20.60 -2.14 -13.60
N PHE A 310 -19.79 -3.17 -13.86
CA PHE A 310 -19.80 -4.38 -13.06
C PHE A 310 -19.28 -4.14 -11.63
N ALA A 311 -18.18 -3.40 -11.47
CA ALA A 311 -17.57 -3.11 -10.18
C ALA A 311 -18.53 -2.35 -9.24
N ASP A 312 -19.24 -1.35 -9.77
CA ASP A 312 -20.28 -0.56 -9.06
C ASP A 312 -21.27 -1.49 -8.33
N SER A 313 -21.90 -2.39 -9.10
CA SER A 313 -22.84 -3.37 -8.54
C SER A 313 -22.20 -4.45 -7.64
N TYR A 314 -20.94 -4.81 -7.91
CA TYR A 314 -20.28 -5.91 -7.22
C TYR A 314 -19.77 -5.51 -5.84
N LEU A 315 -19.27 -4.28 -5.71
CA LEU A 315 -18.67 -3.73 -4.49
C LEU A 315 -19.73 -3.25 -3.50
N ASP A 316 -20.85 -2.70 -3.97
CA ASP A 316 -21.94 -2.18 -3.14
C ASP A 316 -22.31 -3.08 -1.93
N PRO A 317 -22.60 -4.38 -2.11
CA PRO A 317 -23.03 -5.23 -0.99
C PRO A 317 -21.93 -5.55 0.02
N ILE A 318 -20.66 -5.31 -0.32
CA ILE A 318 -19.51 -5.58 0.56
C ILE A 318 -18.78 -4.30 0.96
N TRP A 319 -19.28 -3.13 0.58
CA TRP A 319 -18.51 -1.89 0.72
C TRP A 319 -18.15 -1.55 2.17
N GLU A 320 -18.99 -1.92 3.15
CA GLU A 320 -18.70 -1.74 4.58
C GLU A 320 -17.45 -2.52 5.07
N SER A 321 -17.01 -3.53 4.33
CA SER A 321 -15.80 -4.29 4.65
C SER A 321 -14.52 -3.67 4.09
N LEU A 322 -14.63 -2.79 3.10
CA LEU A 322 -13.49 -2.16 2.41
C LEU A 322 -13.30 -0.70 2.81
N HIS A 323 -14.39 0.06 2.98
CA HIS A 323 -14.36 1.47 3.33
C HIS A 323 -14.64 1.70 4.81
N GLY A 324 -13.94 2.66 5.40
CA GLY A 324 -13.99 2.86 6.86
C GLY A 324 -13.31 1.73 7.64
N THR A 325 -12.44 0.97 6.99
CA THR A 325 -11.68 -0.13 7.59
C THR A 325 -10.17 0.08 7.40
N GLU A 326 -9.37 -0.70 8.12
CA GLU A 326 -7.92 -0.84 7.94
C GLU A 326 -7.55 -2.33 7.82
N GLY A 327 -6.33 -2.62 7.36
CA GLY A 327 -5.84 -3.99 7.21
C GLY A 327 -5.75 -4.74 8.55
N GLY A 328 -6.33 -5.94 8.60
CA GLY A 328 -6.32 -6.81 9.77
C GLY A 328 -5.11 -7.75 9.84
N GLY A 329 -4.68 -8.06 11.06
CA GLY A 329 -3.50 -8.86 11.38
C GLY A 329 -2.17 -8.09 11.31
N TYR A 330 -2.24 -6.76 11.37
CA TYR A 330 -1.10 -5.81 11.34
C TYR A 330 -1.18 -4.83 12.53
N MET A 331 -0.90 -3.54 12.30
CA MET A 331 -0.91 -2.45 13.29
C MET A 331 -2.27 -2.26 13.98
N TYR A 332 -3.38 -2.51 13.27
CA TYR A 332 -4.73 -2.26 13.79
C TYR A 332 -5.35 -3.50 14.45
N GLY A 333 -4.52 -4.52 14.72
CA GLY A 333 -4.97 -5.81 15.23
C GLY A 333 -5.76 -6.60 14.18
N GLY A 334 -6.56 -7.56 14.64
CA GLY A 334 -7.45 -8.37 13.80
C GLY A 334 -7.01 -9.81 13.54
N LEU A 335 -7.89 -10.59 12.90
CA LEU A 335 -7.66 -11.98 12.48
C LEU A 335 -6.55 -12.09 11.44
N LYS A 336 -5.89 -13.25 11.35
CA LYS A 336 -4.70 -13.43 10.50
C LYS A 336 -5.05 -13.45 9.01
N PRO A 337 -4.48 -12.54 8.18
CA PRO A 337 -4.65 -12.56 6.73
C PRO A 337 -3.71 -13.56 6.03
N GLY A 338 -3.86 -13.67 4.72
CA GLY A 338 -2.98 -14.42 3.84
C GLY A 338 -3.48 -15.84 3.58
N PHE A 339 -2.56 -16.80 3.61
CA PHE A 339 -2.85 -18.20 3.31
C PHE A 339 -3.46 -18.94 4.51
N TRP A 340 -4.53 -19.66 4.23
CA TRP A 340 -5.29 -20.50 5.16
C TRP A 340 -5.23 -21.98 4.73
N ASN A 341 -6.12 -22.82 5.25
CA ASN A 341 -6.14 -24.26 4.93
C ASN A 341 -6.36 -24.52 3.44
N ASP A 342 -5.84 -25.64 2.94
CA ASP A 342 -6.10 -26.17 1.59
C ASP A 342 -5.75 -25.20 0.45
N GLY A 343 -4.80 -24.29 0.68
CA GLY A 343 -4.40 -23.28 -0.30
C GLY A 343 -5.37 -22.10 -0.42
N ALA A 344 -6.40 -22.04 0.44
CA ALA A 344 -7.25 -20.88 0.54
C ALA A 344 -6.42 -19.63 0.85
N HIS A 345 -6.85 -18.49 0.30
CA HIS A 345 -6.13 -17.24 0.45
C HIS A 345 -7.10 -16.07 0.50
N GLY A 346 -6.76 -15.09 1.33
CA GLY A 346 -7.57 -13.91 1.51
C GLY A 346 -6.91 -12.88 2.41
N VAL A 347 -7.67 -11.85 2.76
CA VAL A 347 -7.23 -10.80 3.68
C VAL A 347 -8.29 -10.56 4.73
N THR A 348 -7.93 -9.78 5.75
CA THR A 348 -8.85 -9.35 6.79
C THR A 348 -8.85 -7.85 6.88
N THR A 349 -9.99 -7.26 7.26
CA THR A 349 -10.08 -5.83 7.56
C THR A 349 -10.72 -5.62 8.93
N VAL A 350 -10.43 -4.49 9.56
CA VAL A 350 -10.91 -4.09 10.88
C VAL A 350 -11.60 -2.74 10.74
N ALA A 351 -12.83 -2.59 11.23
CA ALA A 351 -13.54 -1.32 11.15
C ALA A 351 -12.89 -0.25 12.04
N LYS A 352 -12.77 0.98 11.53
CA LYS A 352 -12.14 2.11 12.23
C LYS A 352 -12.96 2.58 13.43
N ASP A 353 -14.29 2.49 13.32
CA ASP A 353 -15.26 2.92 14.33
C ASP A 353 -15.56 1.83 15.38
N ASP A 354 -15.25 0.57 15.09
CA ASP A 354 -15.40 -0.54 16.02
C ASP A 354 -14.35 -1.64 15.75
N PRO A 355 -13.27 -1.74 16.54
CA PRO A 355 -12.24 -2.76 16.34
C PRO A 355 -12.72 -4.19 16.60
N ASN A 356 -13.92 -4.36 17.19
CA ASN A 356 -14.54 -5.67 17.32
C ASN A 356 -15.26 -6.12 16.05
N ARG A 357 -15.54 -5.22 15.11
CA ARG A 357 -16.13 -5.53 13.80
C ARG A 357 -15.02 -5.74 12.78
N GLN A 358 -14.85 -6.99 12.38
CA GLN A 358 -13.82 -7.41 11.43
C GLN A 358 -14.45 -8.11 10.25
N TYR A 359 -13.72 -8.22 9.15
CA TYR A 359 -14.17 -8.89 7.95
C TYR A 359 -13.11 -9.87 7.46
N LEU A 360 -13.56 -11.03 6.98
CA LEU A 360 -12.74 -12.02 6.30
C LEU A 360 -13.10 -11.99 4.82
N HIS A 361 -12.16 -11.59 3.97
CA HIS A 361 -12.30 -11.61 2.53
C HIS A 361 -11.70 -12.90 1.97
N VAL A 362 -12.51 -13.77 1.37
CA VAL A 362 -12.07 -15.05 0.81
C VAL A 362 -12.01 -14.94 -0.71
N LEU A 363 -10.82 -14.62 -1.22
CA LEU A 363 -10.55 -14.42 -2.65
C LEU A 363 -10.15 -15.70 -3.38
N THR A 364 -9.65 -16.69 -2.63
CA THR A 364 -9.44 -18.04 -3.13
C THR A 364 -9.99 -19.01 -2.09
N PRO A 365 -11.10 -19.69 -2.42
CA PRO A 365 -11.76 -20.55 -1.46
C PRO A 365 -10.95 -21.82 -1.19
N PRO A 366 -11.13 -22.43 0.00
CA PRO A 366 -10.62 -23.78 0.26
C PRO A 366 -11.28 -24.80 -0.68
N SER A 367 -10.59 -25.91 -0.92
CA SER A 367 -11.16 -27.05 -1.66
C SER A 367 -12.22 -27.82 -0.86
N THR A 368 -12.34 -27.53 0.44
CA THR A 368 -13.29 -28.16 1.36
C THR A 368 -14.37 -27.16 1.80
N GLY A 369 -15.45 -27.65 2.41
CA GLY A 369 -16.48 -26.80 3.01
C GLY A 369 -16.11 -26.17 4.35
N THR A 370 -14.81 -26.05 4.64
CA THR A 370 -14.27 -25.60 5.93
C THR A 370 -13.18 -24.56 5.71
N LEU A 371 -13.25 -23.46 6.44
CA LEU A 371 -12.22 -22.41 6.44
C LEU A 371 -11.65 -22.24 7.85
N ARG A 372 -10.32 -22.22 7.98
CA ARG A 372 -9.59 -22.15 9.26
C ARG A 372 -8.64 -20.95 9.27
N ILE A 373 -8.88 -20.04 10.20
CA ILE A 373 -8.13 -18.78 10.33
C ILE A 373 -7.56 -18.69 11.74
N ARG A 374 -6.30 -18.26 11.87
CA ARG A 374 -5.73 -17.99 13.20
C ARG A 374 -6.44 -16.79 13.83
N ASP A 375 -6.93 -16.98 15.05
CA ASP A 375 -7.75 -15.97 15.73
C ASP A 375 -6.96 -14.81 16.33
N ASN A 376 -5.63 -14.92 16.40
CA ASN A 376 -4.72 -13.95 17.01
C ASN A 376 -5.11 -13.56 18.46
N GLY A 377 -5.81 -14.45 19.16
CA GLY A 377 -6.33 -14.23 20.50
C GLY A 377 -7.68 -13.53 20.56
N TYR A 378 -8.29 -13.12 19.44
CA TYR A 378 -9.61 -12.49 19.43
C TYR A 378 -10.70 -13.50 19.76
N ARG A 379 -11.59 -13.16 20.70
CA ARG A 379 -12.76 -13.99 21.03
C ARG A 379 -13.85 -13.77 20.01
N ILE A 380 -14.35 -14.83 19.39
CA ILE A 380 -15.40 -14.71 18.37
C ILE A 380 -16.78 -14.73 19.04
N ALA A 381 -17.66 -13.82 18.61
CA ALA A 381 -19.03 -13.71 19.10
C ALA A 381 -20.05 -14.16 18.05
N SER A 382 -19.84 -13.81 16.77
CA SER A 382 -20.70 -14.24 15.67
C SER A 382 -19.98 -14.13 14.33
N VAL A 383 -20.42 -14.95 13.37
CA VAL A 383 -19.98 -14.88 11.98
C VAL A 383 -21.21 -14.90 11.06
N THR A 384 -21.29 -13.93 10.16
CA THR A 384 -22.35 -13.84 9.14
C THR A 384 -21.74 -13.62 7.77
N ASP A 385 -22.30 -14.26 6.75
CA ASP A 385 -22.04 -13.91 5.36
C ASP A 385 -22.53 -12.48 5.11
N LEU A 386 -21.65 -11.60 4.63
CA LEU A 386 -21.92 -10.17 4.54
C LEU A 386 -23.00 -9.86 3.50
N ARG A 387 -22.96 -10.53 2.35
CA ARG A 387 -23.89 -10.26 1.24
C ARG A 387 -25.30 -10.74 1.57
N THR A 388 -25.42 -11.90 2.20
CA THR A 388 -26.71 -12.55 2.45
C THR A 388 -27.27 -12.29 3.85
N GLY A 389 -26.43 -11.82 4.78
CA GLY A 389 -26.76 -11.65 6.20
C GLY A 389 -26.97 -12.98 6.95
N LYS A 390 -26.74 -14.13 6.30
CA LYS A 390 -26.96 -15.44 6.91
C LYS A 390 -25.88 -15.75 7.93
N ALA A 391 -26.29 -16.30 9.07
CA ALA A 391 -25.35 -16.85 10.03
C ALA A 391 -24.57 -18.01 9.41
N VAL A 392 -23.27 -18.07 9.71
CA VAL A 392 -22.37 -19.14 9.30
C VAL A 392 -22.11 -20.03 10.51
N SER A 393 -22.08 -21.36 10.35
CA SER A 393 -21.72 -22.26 11.45
C SER A 393 -20.22 -22.17 11.72
N TRP A 394 -19.84 -22.05 13.00
CA TRP A 394 -18.45 -21.86 13.37
C TRP A 394 -18.11 -22.43 14.75
N SER A 395 -16.82 -22.68 14.94
CA SER A 395 -16.23 -23.02 16.23
C SER A 395 -14.91 -22.29 16.42
N GLN A 396 -14.51 -22.09 17.67
CA GLN A 396 -13.21 -21.51 17.99
C GLN A 396 -12.52 -22.38 19.03
N SER A 397 -11.31 -22.85 18.71
CA SER A 397 -10.46 -23.61 19.63
C SER A 397 -9.02 -23.65 19.13
N GLY A 398 -8.06 -23.85 20.04
CA GLY A 398 -6.66 -24.04 19.66
C GLY A 398 -6.02 -22.85 18.93
N GLY A 399 -6.53 -21.63 19.13
CA GLY A 399 -6.06 -20.41 18.45
C GLY A 399 -6.60 -20.26 17.03
N VAL A 400 -7.67 -20.98 16.68
CA VAL A 400 -8.22 -21.05 15.33
C VAL A 400 -9.74 -20.83 15.37
N LEU A 401 -10.22 -19.90 14.55
CA LEU A 401 -11.61 -19.81 14.11
C LEU A 401 -11.80 -20.79 12.93
N THR A 402 -12.77 -21.69 13.06
CA THR A 402 -13.15 -22.65 12.03
C THR A 402 -14.59 -22.39 11.58
N LEU A 403 -14.77 -21.98 10.34
CA LEU A 403 -16.07 -21.86 9.68
C LEU A 403 -16.39 -23.17 8.95
N THR A 404 -17.64 -23.62 8.98
CA THR A 404 -18.07 -24.91 8.43
C THR A 404 -19.39 -24.78 7.66
N GLY A 405 -19.75 -25.81 6.89
CA GLY A 405 -20.95 -25.79 6.05
C GLY A 405 -20.82 -24.84 4.85
N LEU A 406 -19.60 -24.48 4.48
CA LEU A 406 -19.32 -23.62 3.34
C LEU A 406 -19.41 -24.44 2.05
N GLY A 407 -19.85 -23.83 0.96
CA GLY A 407 -19.99 -24.54 -0.32
C GLY A 407 -20.49 -23.68 -1.48
N SER A 408 -21.04 -22.50 -1.19
CA SER A 408 -21.27 -21.45 -2.17
C SER A 408 -20.26 -20.34 -1.94
N TRP A 409 -19.52 -19.98 -3.00
CA TRP A 409 -18.52 -18.92 -2.98
C TRP A 409 -18.87 -17.89 -4.04
N ASP A 410 -18.71 -16.63 -3.71
CA ASP A 410 -18.81 -15.53 -4.65
C ASP A 410 -17.64 -15.61 -5.64
N PRO A 411 -17.81 -15.14 -6.89
CA PRO A 411 -16.79 -15.34 -7.93
C PRO A 411 -15.41 -14.73 -7.64
N TYR A 412 -15.36 -13.62 -6.89
CA TYR A 412 -14.12 -12.85 -6.68
C TYR A 412 -13.81 -12.58 -5.21
N ASP A 413 -14.82 -12.48 -4.34
CA ASP A 413 -14.67 -12.23 -2.91
C ASP A 413 -15.94 -12.60 -2.12
N THR A 414 -15.84 -13.67 -1.33
CA THR A 414 -16.83 -13.97 -0.28
C THR A 414 -16.39 -13.33 1.01
N VAL A 415 -17.24 -12.47 1.55
CA VAL A 415 -16.93 -11.71 2.75
C VAL A 415 -17.75 -12.22 3.93
N PHE A 416 -17.07 -12.58 5.01
CA PHE A 416 -17.70 -12.86 6.29
C PHE A 416 -17.48 -11.70 7.26
N LYS A 417 -18.56 -11.15 7.80
CA LYS A 417 -18.52 -10.24 8.93
C LYS A 417 -18.32 -11.05 10.21
N VAL A 418 -17.28 -10.71 10.96
CA VAL A 418 -16.91 -11.36 12.21
C VAL A 418 -16.99 -10.34 13.33
N VAL A 419 -17.89 -10.59 14.30
CA VAL A 419 -17.95 -9.80 15.53
C VAL A 419 -17.08 -10.49 16.57
N THR A 420 -16.17 -9.74 17.18
CA THR A 420 -15.26 -10.20 18.21
C THR A 420 -15.54 -9.51 19.56
N ALA A 421 -14.85 -9.92 20.63
CA ALA A 421 -14.97 -9.30 21.94
C ALA A 421 -13.60 -9.18 22.61
N GLY A 422 -12.72 -8.41 21.98
CA GLY A 422 -11.34 -8.20 22.42
C GLY A 422 -10.50 -9.49 22.40
N ARG A 423 -9.26 -9.36 22.89
CA ARG A 423 -8.30 -10.46 22.95
C ARG A 423 -8.34 -11.16 24.31
N GLN A 424 -8.07 -12.46 24.32
CA GLN A 424 -8.02 -13.30 25.52
C GLN A 424 -6.73 -14.09 25.58
N GLY A 425 -6.26 -14.32 26.80
CA GLY A 425 -5.15 -15.24 27.04
C GLY A 425 -3.79 -14.68 26.64
N ILE A 426 -3.67 -13.35 26.55
CA ILE A 426 -2.40 -12.65 26.29
C ILE A 426 -1.93 -12.03 27.58
N LEU A 427 -0.66 -12.28 27.93
CA LEU A 427 -0.06 -11.75 29.14
C LEU A 427 0.29 -10.28 28.99
N THR A 428 -0.03 -9.47 29.99
CA THR A 428 0.35 -8.06 30.07
C THR A 428 1.54 -7.87 31.02
N GLY A 429 2.24 -6.73 30.90
CA GLY A 429 3.37 -6.39 31.78
C GLY A 429 4.62 -7.26 31.55
N VAL A 430 4.72 -7.92 30.40
CA VAL A 430 5.88 -8.72 30.02
C VAL A 430 7.05 -7.80 29.69
N LYS A 431 8.20 -8.02 30.33
CA LYS A 431 9.42 -7.27 29.99
C LYS A 431 10.15 -7.98 28.86
N VAL A 432 10.38 -7.28 27.76
CA VAL A 432 11.11 -7.81 26.59
C VAL A 432 12.51 -7.21 26.53
N THR A 433 13.50 -8.07 26.33
CA THR A 433 14.91 -7.70 26.13
C THR A 433 15.47 -8.42 24.91
N ALA A 434 16.44 -7.82 24.23
CA ALA A 434 17.10 -8.43 23.08
C ALA A 434 18.60 -8.61 23.32
N SER A 435 19.21 -9.65 22.74
CA SER A 435 20.67 -9.83 22.82
C SER A 435 21.46 -8.87 21.94
N ALA A 436 20.81 -8.24 20.96
CA ALA A 436 21.36 -7.18 20.13
C ALA A 436 20.26 -6.19 19.75
N SER A 437 20.61 -4.91 19.60
CA SER A 437 19.68 -3.87 19.16
C SER A 437 20.42 -2.75 18.43
N ALA A 438 19.80 -2.18 17.41
CA ALA A 438 20.22 -0.88 16.89
C ALA A 438 19.94 0.23 17.91
N SER A 439 20.71 1.33 17.83
CA SER A 439 20.50 2.49 18.70
C SER A 439 19.07 3.03 18.54
N GLY A 440 18.40 3.33 19.66
CA GLY A 440 17.01 3.82 19.68
C GLY A 440 15.92 2.76 19.47
N HIS A 441 16.27 1.52 19.13
CA HIS A 441 15.34 0.45 18.76
C HIS A 441 15.55 -0.80 19.63
N THR A 442 15.46 -0.63 20.95
CA THR A 442 15.74 -1.70 21.93
C THR A 442 14.67 -2.80 21.91
N GLY A 443 15.00 -3.98 22.43
CA GLY A 443 14.05 -5.10 22.53
C GLY A 443 12.75 -4.78 23.30
N ALA A 444 12.74 -3.76 24.17
CA ALA A 444 11.54 -3.34 24.87
C ALA A 444 10.44 -2.81 23.93
N ALA A 445 10.83 -2.23 22.79
CA ALA A 445 9.90 -1.73 21.77
C ALA A 445 9.06 -2.85 21.13
N ALA A 446 9.54 -4.09 21.12
CA ALA A 446 8.72 -5.21 20.65
C ALA A 446 7.61 -5.60 21.64
N GLY A 447 7.62 -5.13 22.89
CA GLY A 447 6.67 -5.55 23.93
C GLY A 447 5.92 -4.40 24.62
N ASP A 448 6.02 -3.19 24.10
CA ASP A 448 5.39 -2.00 24.70
C ASP A 448 3.93 -1.79 24.27
N GLY A 449 3.48 -2.52 23.23
CA GLY A 449 2.13 -2.43 22.68
C GLY A 449 1.91 -1.24 21.74
N ASP A 450 2.97 -0.55 21.31
CA ASP A 450 2.92 0.56 20.37
C ASP A 450 3.56 0.19 19.03
N HIS A 451 2.72 0.00 18.00
CA HIS A 451 3.16 -0.31 16.63
C HIS A 451 3.94 0.82 15.94
N LEU A 452 4.01 2.02 16.53
CA LEU A 452 4.83 3.13 16.04
C LEU A 452 6.28 3.02 16.52
N THR A 453 6.55 2.23 17.55
CA THR A 453 7.91 1.83 17.92
C THR A 453 8.20 0.45 17.32
N TYR A 454 9.49 0.08 17.29
CA TYR A 454 9.90 -1.24 16.84
C TYR A 454 11.29 -1.59 17.38
N TRP A 455 11.51 -2.88 17.58
CA TRP A 455 12.85 -3.42 17.79
C TRP A 455 13.56 -3.64 16.46
N ASP A 456 14.86 -3.34 16.40
CA ASP A 456 15.75 -3.60 15.27
C ASP A 456 16.97 -4.39 15.76
N ASN A 457 17.25 -5.55 15.18
CA ASN A 457 18.36 -6.41 15.60
C ASN A 457 19.76 -5.88 15.25
N GLY A 458 19.87 -4.73 14.56
CA GLY A 458 21.14 -4.16 14.13
C GLY A 458 21.90 -5.09 13.17
N LYS A 459 21.19 -5.89 12.37
CA LYS A 459 21.74 -6.93 11.48
C LYS A 459 22.59 -8.01 12.17
N THR A 460 22.40 -8.20 13.47
CA THR A 460 23.04 -9.28 14.23
C THR A 460 22.19 -10.55 14.17
N LEU A 461 22.77 -11.65 13.73
CA LEU A 461 22.18 -13.01 13.78
C LEU A 461 23.25 -14.04 14.16
N PRO A 462 22.94 -15.07 14.95
CA PRO A 462 21.65 -15.29 15.62
C PRO A 462 21.36 -14.21 16.67
N VAL A 463 20.08 -13.95 16.94
CA VAL A 463 19.63 -12.95 17.90
C VAL A 463 18.48 -13.49 18.73
N THR A 464 18.31 -12.97 19.95
CA THR A 464 17.27 -13.44 20.86
C THR A 464 16.36 -12.29 21.30
N LEU A 465 15.06 -12.58 21.42
CA LEU A 465 14.12 -11.83 22.25
C LEU A 465 13.78 -12.67 23.49
N THR A 466 14.07 -12.14 24.67
CA THR A 466 13.76 -12.78 25.95
C THR A 466 12.65 -12.02 26.66
N PHE A 467 11.58 -12.74 26.98
CA PHE A 467 10.39 -12.29 27.67
C PHE A 467 10.47 -12.72 29.14
N ASP A 468 10.57 -11.79 30.08
CA ASP A 468 10.38 -12.05 31.52
C ASP A 468 8.90 -11.86 31.85
N LEU A 469 8.25 -12.96 32.25
CA LEU A 469 6.83 -13.02 32.59
C LEU A 469 6.55 -12.56 34.04
N GLY A 470 7.59 -12.17 34.78
CA GLY A 470 7.54 -11.70 36.18
C GLY A 470 7.40 -12.82 37.22
N SER A 471 6.73 -13.92 36.85
CA SER A 471 6.65 -15.15 37.63
C SER A 471 6.53 -16.35 36.68
N ALA A 472 6.60 -17.56 37.21
CA ALA A 472 6.22 -18.75 36.44
C ALA A 472 4.76 -18.63 35.95
N LYS A 473 4.54 -18.76 34.64
CA LYS A 473 3.24 -18.72 33.96
C LYS A 473 3.13 -19.86 32.97
N HIS A 474 1.90 -20.26 32.65
CA HIS A 474 1.65 -21.12 31.50
C HIS A 474 1.91 -20.35 30.20
N VAL A 475 2.57 -21.02 29.25
CA VAL A 475 2.89 -20.50 27.92
C VAL A 475 2.31 -21.45 26.88
N ARG A 476 1.57 -20.91 25.91
CA ARG A 476 0.87 -21.66 24.86
C ARG A 476 1.29 -21.26 23.47
N TYR A 477 1.55 -19.98 23.24
CA TYR A 477 2.03 -19.52 21.95
C TYR A 477 2.76 -18.18 22.08
N ILE A 478 3.49 -17.83 21.02
CA ILE A 478 4.14 -16.54 20.84
C ILE A 478 3.56 -15.91 19.58
N GLY A 479 3.14 -14.65 19.65
CA GLY A 479 2.77 -13.88 18.47
C GLY A 479 3.89 -12.92 18.10
N LEU A 480 4.12 -12.75 16.79
CA LEU A 480 5.14 -11.88 16.21
C LEU A 480 4.53 -11.08 15.07
N ASN A 481 4.42 -9.77 15.25
CA ASN A 481 4.09 -8.83 14.20
C ASN A 481 5.38 -8.19 13.67
N GLN A 482 5.81 -8.69 12.51
CA GLN A 482 7.06 -8.27 11.88
C GLN A 482 6.83 -6.99 11.09
N ARG A 483 7.81 -6.09 11.10
CA ARG A 483 7.66 -4.81 10.40
C ARG A 483 7.48 -5.03 8.90
N GLU A 484 6.48 -4.37 8.33
CA GLU A 484 6.13 -4.48 6.90
C GLU A 484 7.05 -3.61 6.01
N ASP A 485 8.34 -3.53 6.34
CA ASP A 485 9.35 -2.69 5.65
C ASP A 485 10.22 -3.45 4.62
N SER A 486 9.73 -4.62 4.20
CA SER A 486 10.32 -5.46 3.15
C SER A 486 9.24 -6.31 2.49
N VAL A 487 9.48 -6.69 1.24
CA VAL A 487 8.57 -7.57 0.48
C VAL A 487 8.42 -8.93 1.14
N ALA A 488 7.27 -9.57 0.99
CA ALA A 488 7.06 -10.97 1.38
C ALA A 488 7.33 -11.95 0.22
N TYR A 489 7.36 -11.44 -1.01
CA TYR A 489 7.68 -12.15 -2.25
C TYR A 489 8.87 -11.49 -2.94
N ALA A 490 9.94 -12.24 -3.15
CA ALA A 490 11.14 -11.74 -3.82
C ALA A 490 11.00 -11.77 -5.34
N ARG A 491 11.21 -10.63 -6.00
CA ARG A 491 11.16 -10.49 -7.46
C ARG A 491 12.53 -10.42 -8.11
N SER A 492 13.54 -10.08 -7.32
CA SER A 492 14.94 -9.93 -7.74
C SER A 492 15.87 -10.17 -6.56
N ASP A 493 17.16 -10.38 -6.83
CA ASP A 493 18.18 -10.63 -5.81
C ASP A 493 18.45 -9.44 -4.87
N THR A 494 17.89 -8.27 -5.18
CA THR A 494 17.99 -7.01 -4.42
C THR A 494 16.69 -6.58 -3.76
N GLU A 495 15.64 -7.38 -3.89
CA GLU A 495 14.31 -7.13 -3.32
C GLU A 495 13.88 -8.36 -2.51
N GLN A 496 14.48 -8.52 -1.33
CA GLN A 496 14.33 -9.72 -0.52
C GLN A 496 13.58 -9.45 0.81
N SER A 497 13.04 -10.53 1.39
CA SER A 497 12.25 -10.46 2.64
C SER A 497 13.15 -10.46 3.89
N ALA A 498 13.01 -9.45 4.74
CA ALA A 498 13.72 -9.35 6.02
C ALA A 498 13.05 -10.16 7.15
N ARG A 499 12.04 -10.98 6.84
CA ARG A 499 11.26 -11.72 7.83
C ARG A 499 12.06 -12.87 8.44
N VAL A 500 11.73 -13.22 9.68
CA VAL A 500 12.18 -14.42 10.37
C VAL A 500 11.99 -15.63 9.47
N LYS A 501 13.07 -16.40 9.32
CA LYS A 501 13.04 -17.70 8.66
C LYS A 501 13.20 -18.79 9.71
N ASP A 502 14.42 -19.09 10.15
CA ASP A 502 14.69 -20.18 11.09
C ASP A 502 14.69 -19.66 12.54
N TYR A 503 14.02 -20.38 13.44
CA TYR A 503 13.90 -20.00 14.85
C TYR A 503 13.96 -21.20 15.81
N LYS A 504 14.30 -20.90 17.07
CA LYS A 504 14.14 -21.78 18.23
C LYS A 504 13.43 -21.07 19.38
N VAL A 505 12.73 -21.81 20.21
CA VAL A 505 12.12 -21.33 21.46
C VAL A 505 12.67 -22.10 22.63
N PHE A 506 13.07 -21.38 23.67
CA PHE A 506 13.56 -21.92 24.93
C PHE A 506 12.73 -21.39 26.10
N LEU A 507 12.67 -22.17 27.16
CA LEU A 507 12.00 -21.82 28.42
C LEU A 507 13.01 -21.88 29.57
N SER A 508 12.83 -21.03 30.57
CA SER A 508 13.67 -20.97 31.76
C SER A 508 12.90 -20.46 32.97
N ASP A 509 13.33 -20.87 34.16
CA ASP A 509 12.79 -20.38 35.44
C ASP A 509 13.60 -19.20 36.00
N ASP A 510 14.88 -19.08 35.65
CA ASP A 510 15.83 -18.11 36.21
C ASP A 510 16.31 -17.06 35.19
N GLY A 511 16.14 -17.31 33.88
CA GLY A 511 16.54 -16.43 32.79
C GLY A 511 18.00 -16.59 32.37
N SER A 512 18.77 -17.43 33.08
CA SER A 512 20.20 -17.71 32.83
C SER A 512 20.45 -19.14 32.37
N THR A 513 19.71 -20.10 32.90
CA THR A 513 19.81 -21.53 32.61
C THR A 513 18.74 -21.89 31.59
N TRP A 514 19.16 -22.33 30.41
CA TRP A 514 18.27 -22.68 29.31
C TRP A 514 18.44 -24.16 28.97
N GLY A 515 17.34 -24.89 28.96
CA GLY A 515 17.32 -26.30 28.54
C GLY A 515 17.41 -26.46 27.02
N SER A 516 17.02 -27.63 26.52
CA SER A 516 16.84 -27.82 25.08
C SER A 516 15.71 -26.94 24.54
N ALA A 517 15.76 -26.62 23.24
CA ALA A 517 14.69 -25.90 22.58
C ALA A 517 13.38 -26.70 22.65
N VAL A 518 12.33 -26.09 23.19
CA VAL A 518 10.98 -26.70 23.25
C VAL A 518 10.27 -26.65 21.90
N ARG A 519 10.74 -25.78 21.00
CA ARG A 519 10.30 -25.67 19.61
C ARG A 519 11.46 -25.23 18.74
N THR A 520 11.57 -25.83 17.56
CA THR A 520 12.44 -25.37 16.46
C THR A 520 11.61 -25.41 15.19
N GLY A 521 11.80 -24.46 14.29
CA GLY A 521 11.08 -24.47 13.03
C GLY A 521 11.41 -23.29 12.13
N GLN A 522 10.59 -23.17 11.09
CA GLN A 522 10.69 -22.11 10.11
C GLN A 522 9.37 -21.33 10.04
N LEU A 523 9.44 -20.00 9.99
CA LEU A 523 8.30 -19.15 9.68
C LEU A 523 8.26 -18.86 8.16
N PRO A 524 7.07 -18.87 7.54
CA PRO A 524 6.95 -18.54 6.13
C PRO A 524 7.23 -17.05 5.89
N SER A 525 7.77 -16.70 4.72
CA SER A 525 7.85 -15.31 4.26
C SER A 525 6.45 -14.84 3.87
N ARG A 526 5.70 -14.34 4.84
CA ARG A 526 4.32 -13.86 4.67
C ARG A 526 4.11 -12.57 5.46
N ARG A 527 3.28 -11.68 4.91
CA ARG A 527 2.81 -10.48 5.59
C ARG A 527 1.90 -10.84 6.76
N GLY A 528 1.80 -9.91 7.71
CA GLY A 528 0.95 -10.01 8.88
C GLY A 528 1.53 -10.89 9.98
N VAL A 529 0.85 -10.90 11.11
CA VAL A 529 1.26 -11.64 12.31
C VAL A 529 1.55 -13.11 12.04
N GLN A 530 2.68 -13.59 12.59
CA GLN A 530 3.02 -14.99 12.67
C GLN A 530 2.87 -15.51 14.11
N GLY A 531 2.48 -16.78 14.24
CA GLY A 531 2.29 -17.43 15.53
C GLY A 531 3.19 -18.66 15.65
N ILE A 532 3.78 -18.84 16.83
CA ILE A 532 4.53 -20.04 17.20
C ILE A 532 3.77 -20.73 18.32
N ASP A 533 3.11 -21.84 18.01
CA ASP A 533 2.37 -22.64 18.99
C ASP A 533 3.30 -23.61 19.72
N LEU A 534 3.09 -23.73 21.03
CA LEU A 534 3.87 -24.57 21.94
C LEU A 534 2.97 -25.63 22.58
N SER A 535 3.54 -26.78 22.91
CA SER A 535 2.95 -27.63 23.94
C SER A 535 2.95 -26.83 25.25
N ALA A 536 1.82 -26.85 25.96
CA ALA A 536 1.65 -26.07 27.17
C ALA A 536 2.77 -26.38 28.18
N ALA A 537 3.53 -25.37 28.57
CA ALA A 537 4.60 -25.49 29.55
C ALA A 537 4.56 -24.31 30.52
N THR A 538 5.07 -24.51 31.72
CA THR A 538 5.20 -23.46 32.72
C THR A 538 6.64 -22.96 32.72
N ALA A 539 6.82 -21.64 32.65
CA ALA A 539 8.13 -21.00 32.70
C ALA A 539 7.99 -19.57 33.20
N ARG A 540 9.07 -18.99 33.74
CA ARG A 540 9.14 -17.54 34.01
C ARG A 540 9.69 -16.76 32.83
N TYR A 541 10.59 -17.36 32.07
CA TYR A 541 11.23 -16.73 30.93
C TYR A 541 10.99 -17.54 29.67
N VAL A 542 10.68 -16.83 28.59
CA VAL A 542 10.57 -17.38 27.24
C VAL A 542 11.62 -16.69 26.38
N ARG A 543 12.39 -17.45 25.60
CA ARG A 543 13.34 -16.89 24.65
C ARG A 543 13.04 -17.38 23.25
N VAL A 544 12.84 -16.45 22.33
CA VAL A 544 12.84 -16.72 20.88
C VAL A 544 14.22 -16.40 20.36
N GLU A 545 14.93 -17.40 19.87
CA GLU A 545 16.17 -17.25 19.12
C GLU A 545 15.83 -17.28 17.62
N VAL A 546 16.24 -16.26 16.89
CA VAL A 546 16.15 -16.20 15.43
C VAL A 546 17.53 -16.48 14.86
N ASP A 547 17.65 -17.58 14.13
CA ASP A 547 18.90 -18.04 13.52
C ASP A 547 19.14 -17.34 12.18
N SER A 548 18.08 -17.14 11.39
CA SER A 548 18.16 -16.62 10.02
C SER A 548 16.93 -15.80 9.62
N THR A 549 17.12 -14.96 8.60
CA THR A 549 16.06 -14.24 7.88
C THR A 549 15.95 -14.78 6.44
N TRP A 550 14.85 -14.47 5.75
CA TRP A 550 14.66 -14.90 4.36
C TRP A 550 15.61 -14.24 3.36
N ALA A 551 16.11 -13.03 3.65
CA ALA A 551 16.97 -12.29 2.76
C ALA A 551 18.32 -12.98 2.52
N ALA A 552 18.69 -13.14 1.25
CA ALA A 552 19.99 -13.62 0.82
C ALA A 552 21.07 -12.54 0.97
N ALA A 553 22.34 -12.94 0.99
CA ALA A 553 23.49 -12.03 1.12
C ALA A 553 23.66 -11.06 -0.07
N THR A 554 23.02 -11.35 -1.21
CA THR A 554 22.99 -10.49 -2.40
C THR A 554 22.23 -9.18 -2.13
N ASP A 555 21.19 -9.20 -1.29
CA ASP A 555 20.49 -8.01 -0.84
C ASP A 555 21.16 -7.47 0.43
N THR A 556 22.26 -6.75 0.27
CA THR A 556 23.02 -6.21 1.42
C THR A 556 22.19 -5.28 2.31
N THR A 557 21.11 -4.69 1.79
CA THR A 557 20.21 -3.81 2.52
C THR A 557 19.35 -4.60 3.51
N ARG A 558 18.74 -5.72 3.11
CA ARG A 558 17.91 -6.57 3.99
C ARG A 558 18.64 -7.76 4.61
N TYR A 559 19.82 -8.14 4.13
CA TYR A 559 20.54 -9.30 4.67
C TYR A 559 20.77 -9.18 6.17
N LYS A 560 20.33 -10.20 6.92
CA LYS A 560 20.31 -10.29 8.39
C LYS A 560 19.48 -9.25 9.13
N ARG A 561 18.82 -8.32 8.43
CA ARG A 561 17.97 -7.31 9.06
C ARG A 561 16.71 -8.00 9.58
N LEU A 562 16.34 -7.72 10.82
CA LEU A 562 15.08 -8.13 11.41
C LEU A 562 14.52 -7.00 12.25
N ARG A 563 13.24 -6.67 12.02
CA ARG A 563 12.50 -5.69 12.79
C ARG A 563 11.12 -6.23 13.17
N ILE A 564 10.72 -5.96 14.41
CA ILE A 564 9.45 -6.44 14.97
C ILE A 564 8.76 -5.27 15.65
N ASP A 565 7.53 -4.99 15.21
CA ASP A 565 6.70 -3.90 15.75
C ASP A 565 5.97 -4.36 17.02
N GLU A 566 5.60 -5.64 17.13
CA GLU A 566 4.95 -6.19 18.32
C GLU A 566 5.26 -7.68 18.49
N ALA A 567 5.43 -8.13 19.72
CA ALA A 567 5.54 -9.51 20.11
C ALA A 567 4.87 -9.75 21.48
N TRP A 568 4.16 -10.86 21.62
CA TRP A 568 3.43 -11.16 22.86
C TRP A 568 3.43 -12.64 23.21
N ILE A 569 3.17 -12.91 24.48
CA ILE A 569 3.04 -14.25 25.03
C ILE A 569 1.58 -14.58 25.27
N GLY A 570 1.13 -15.66 24.63
CA GLY A 570 -0.17 -16.26 24.88
C GLY A 570 -0.10 -17.32 25.99
N THR A 571 -0.84 -17.12 27.07
CA THR A 571 -0.96 -18.07 28.20
C THR A 571 -2.11 -19.05 28.02
N SER A 572 -3.08 -18.72 27.16
CA SER A 572 -4.19 -19.59 26.77
C SER A 572 -4.68 -19.19 25.37
N TYR A 573 -5.35 -20.11 24.67
CA TYR A 573 -6.05 -19.76 23.43
C TYR A 573 -7.36 -19.05 23.75
N ALA A 574 -7.82 -18.21 22.82
CA ALA A 574 -9.12 -17.56 22.93
C ALA A 574 -10.25 -18.58 22.83
N THR A 575 -11.35 -18.27 23.52
CA THR A 575 -12.57 -19.07 23.55
C THR A 575 -13.74 -18.22 23.06
N PRO A 576 -14.78 -18.86 22.46
CA PRO A 576 -16.00 -18.19 22.05
C PRO A 576 -16.58 -17.30 23.13
N VAL A 577 -17.22 -16.20 22.74
CA VAL A 577 -18.09 -15.46 23.64
C VAL A 577 -19.24 -16.36 24.08
N ASN A 578 -19.52 -16.40 25.38
CA ASN A 578 -20.59 -17.19 26.01
C ASN A 578 -20.53 -18.72 25.79
N GLY A 579 -19.36 -19.29 25.48
CA GLY A 579 -19.21 -20.73 25.27
C GLY A 579 -19.93 -21.29 24.03
N GLY A 580 -20.42 -20.40 23.16
CA GLY A 580 -21.21 -20.74 21.98
C GLY A 580 -20.41 -21.52 20.94
N HIS A 581 -20.78 -22.77 20.74
CA HIS A 581 -20.71 -23.41 19.43
C HIS A 581 -22.00 -23.02 18.69
N ALA A 582 -21.90 -22.51 17.47
CA ALA A 582 -23.06 -22.16 16.65
C ALA A 582 -23.10 -23.01 15.37
#